data_AF-A0A6M0EQQ2-F1
#
_entry.id   AF-A0A6M0EQQ2-F1
#
_cell.length_a   1.000
_cell.length_b   1.000
_cell.length_c   1.000
_cell.angle_alpha   90.00
_cell.angle_beta   90.00
_cell.angle_gamma   90.00
#
_symmetry.space_group_name_H-M   'P 1'
#
loop_
_entity.id
_entity.type
_entity.pdbx_description
1 polymer ?
#
loop_
_entity_poly.entity_id
_entity_poly.type
_entity_poly.pdbx_seq_one_letter_code
_entity_poly.pdbx_strand_id
1 'polypeptide(L)'
;MNKTINQLLAPSLREIVREYCVLMSRKELSELEEERLAEILELANCDSQLNFWMDESNHFLGHELNLLEENDRNFYKDQQAKMREYLGVTCLPVKTEPNPCTSNVHEPIC
;
A
#
# COMPACT_ATOMS: atom_id res chain seq x y z
N MET A 1 2.22 -18.44 2.84
CA MET A 1 1.11 -17.72 2.18
C MET A 1 -0.19 -18.03 2.91
N ASN A 2 -0.61 -17.10 3.76
CA ASN A 2 -1.46 -17.35 4.93
C ASN A 2 -2.96 -17.43 4.62
N LYS A 3 -3.66 -18.29 5.37
CA LYS A 3 -5.10 -18.63 5.33
C LYS A 3 -6.08 -17.46 5.10
N THR A 4 -5.70 -16.24 5.44
CA THR A 4 -6.54 -15.04 5.38
C THR A 4 -6.82 -14.55 3.95
N ILE A 5 -5.85 -14.64 3.04
CA ILE A 5 -6.03 -14.29 1.61
C ILE A 5 -6.98 -15.31 0.95
N ASN A 6 -7.03 -16.55 1.45
CA ASN A 6 -7.85 -17.65 0.91
C ASN A 6 -9.36 -17.49 1.12
N GLN A 7 -9.80 -16.65 2.05
CA GLN A 7 -11.22 -16.58 2.42
C GLN A 7 -11.98 -15.36 1.88
N LEU A 8 -11.28 -14.32 1.38
CA LEU A 8 -11.89 -13.04 1.00
C LEU A 8 -11.86 -12.72 -0.49
N LEU A 9 -11.29 -13.62 -1.31
CA LEU A 9 -10.99 -13.41 -2.72
C LEU A 9 -11.75 -14.40 -3.59
N ALA A 10 -12.46 -13.87 -4.60
CA ALA A 10 -12.99 -14.69 -5.68
C ALA A 10 -11.85 -15.52 -6.31
N PRO A 11 -12.07 -16.80 -6.66
CA PRO A 11 -11.02 -17.67 -7.18
C PRO A 11 -10.25 -17.08 -8.38
N SER A 12 -10.94 -16.39 -9.28
CA SER A 12 -10.35 -15.71 -10.44
C SER A 12 -9.40 -14.58 -10.05
N LEU A 13 -9.77 -13.78 -9.05
CA LEU A 13 -8.98 -12.63 -8.61
C LEU A 13 -7.70 -13.09 -7.88
N ARG A 14 -7.78 -14.19 -7.14
CA ARG A 14 -6.63 -14.83 -6.50
C ARG A 14 -5.57 -15.27 -7.51
N GLU A 15 -5.99 -15.83 -8.64
CA GLU A 15 -5.07 -16.29 -9.68
C GLU A 15 -4.29 -15.12 -10.27
N ILE A 16 -4.98 -14.01 -10.54
CA ILE A 16 -4.36 -12.77 -11.04
C ILE A 16 -3.35 -12.22 -10.03
N VAL A 17 -3.71 -12.12 -8.75
CA VAL A 17 -2.78 -11.64 -7.70
C VAL A 17 -1.56 -12.56 -7.58
N ARG A 18 -1.75 -13.88 -7.68
CA ARG A 18 -0.63 -14.82 -7.64
C ARG A 18 0.29 -14.66 -8.85
N GLU A 19 -0.28 -14.50 -10.04
CA GLU A 19 0.46 -14.26 -11.27
C GLU A 19 1.28 -12.96 -11.17
N TYR A 20 0.64 -11.87 -10.72
CA TYR A 20 1.30 -10.60 -10.43
C TYR A 20 2.53 -10.76 -9.53
N CYS A 21 2.38 -11.45 -8.39
CA CYS A 21 3.49 -11.67 -7.46
C CYS A 21 4.65 -12.43 -8.11
N VAL A 22 4.35 -13.43 -8.95
CA VAL A 22 5.37 -14.20 -9.66
C VAL A 22 6.13 -13.30 -10.64
N LEU A 23 5.42 -12.45 -11.39
CA LEU A 23 6.04 -11.51 -12.33
C LEU A 23 6.92 -10.49 -11.58
N MET A 24 6.41 -9.87 -10.52
CA MET A 24 7.14 -8.88 -9.72
C MET A 24 8.36 -9.44 -8.98
N SER A 25 8.41 -10.75 -8.74
CA SER A 25 9.55 -11.41 -8.08
C SER A 25 10.69 -11.75 -9.05
N ARG A 26 10.50 -11.57 -10.36
CA ARG A 26 11.54 -11.87 -11.35
C ARG A 26 12.54 -10.74 -11.45
N LYS A 27 13.80 -11.11 -11.68
CA LYS A 27 14.88 -10.15 -11.92
C LYS A 27 14.72 -9.43 -13.27
N GLU A 28 14.27 -10.17 -14.28
CA GLU A 28 14.06 -9.72 -15.65
C GLU A 28 12.77 -10.36 -16.17
N LEU A 29 12.00 -9.60 -16.95
CA LEU A 29 10.78 -10.05 -17.60
C LEU A 29 11.06 -10.21 -19.10
N SER A 30 10.44 -11.21 -19.72
CA SER A 30 10.34 -11.27 -21.19
C SER A 30 9.28 -10.30 -21.71
N GLU A 31 9.32 -9.95 -23.00
CA GLU A 31 8.32 -9.06 -23.63
C GLU A 31 6.88 -9.51 -23.34
N LEU A 32 6.60 -10.81 -23.45
CA LEU A 32 5.27 -11.38 -23.14
C LEU A 32 4.89 -11.22 -21.67
N GLU A 33 5.86 -11.33 -20.77
CA GLU A 33 5.64 -11.16 -19.33
C GLU A 33 5.44 -9.70 -18.94
N GLU A 34 6.09 -8.77 -19.64
CA GLU A 34 5.86 -7.33 -19.51
C GLU A 34 4.47 -6.93 -20.01
N GLU A 35 4.05 -7.43 -21.17
CA GLU A 35 2.69 -7.23 -21.69
C GLU A 35 1.66 -7.78 -20.70
N ARG A 36 1.89 -8.99 -20.18
CA ARG A 36 0.99 -9.60 -19.20
C ARG A 36 0.94 -8.80 -17.89
N LEU A 37 2.06 -8.28 -17.43
CA LEU A 37 2.11 -7.41 -16.26
C LEU A 37 1.31 -6.12 -16.49
N ALA A 38 1.43 -5.51 -17.68
CA ALA A 38 0.68 -4.32 -18.04
C ALA A 38 -0.84 -4.58 -18.05
N GLU A 39 -1.29 -5.69 -18.63
CA GLU A 39 -2.70 -6.10 -18.59
C GLU A 39 -3.22 -6.23 -17.16
N ILE A 40 -2.44 -6.85 -16.27
CA ILE A 40 -2.83 -7.02 -14.86
C ILE A 40 -2.97 -5.66 -14.16
N LEU A 41 -2.07 -4.72 -14.45
CA LEU A 41 -2.13 -3.34 -13.91
C LEU A 41 -3.35 -2.58 -14.44
N GLU A 42 -3.70 -2.75 -15.72
CA GLU A 42 -4.92 -2.15 -16.30
C GLU A 42 -6.19 -2.71 -15.67
N LEU A 43 -6.22 -4.03 -15.41
CA LEU A 43 -7.33 -4.67 -14.70
C LEU A 43 -7.48 -4.10 -13.28
N ALA A 44 -6.36 -3.90 -12.57
CA ALA A 44 -6.37 -3.34 -11.22
C ALA A 44 -6.91 -1.91 -11.17
N ASN A 45 -6.62 -1.08 -12.18
CA ASN A 45 -7.20 0.26 -12.28
C ASN A 45 -8.73 0.26 -12.37
N CYS A 46 -9.32 -0.82 -12.89
CA CYS A 46 -10.77 -0.96 -13.02
C CYS A 46 -11.42 -1.72 -11.85
N ASP A 47 -10.65 -2.46 -11.05
CA ASP A 47 -11.13 -3.29 -9.96
C ASP A 47 -10.45 -2.91 -8.63
N SER A 48 -11.19 -2.20 -7.78
CA SER A 48 -10.70 -1.74 -6.47
C SER A 48 -10.26 -2.88 -5.54
N GLN A 49 -10.87 -4.07 -5.67
CA GLN A 49 -10.50 -5.21 -4.86
C GLN A 49 -9.17 -5.78 -5.33
N LEU A 50 -8.95 -5.86 -6.65
CA LEU A 50 -7.66 -6.27 -7.22
C LEU A 50 -6.56 -5.27 -6.88
N ASN A 51 -6.81 -3.98 -7.04
CA ASN A 51 -5.84 -2.94 -6.69
C ASN A 51 -5.39 -3.07 -5.22
N PHE A 52 -6.34 -3.20 -4.30
CA PHE A 52 -6.04 -3.39 -2.88
C PHE A 52 -5.10 -4.58 -2.62
N TRP A 53 -5.39 -5.75 -3.22
CA TRP A 53 -4.56 -6.93 -3.00
C TRP A 53 -3.19 -6.85 -3.69
N MET A 54 -3.08 -6.08 -4.78
CA MET A 54 -1.79 -5.80 -5.41
C MET A 54 -0.93 -4.88 -4.54
N ASP A 55 -1.52 -3.84 -3.94
CA ASP A 55 -0.82 -2.95 -3.01
C ASP A 55 -0.28 -3.73 -1.80
N GLU A 56 -1.11 -4.58 -1.19
CA GLU A 56 -0.70 -5.46 -0.10
C GLU A 56 0.40 -6.45 -0.52
N SER A 57 0.32 -6.97 -1.74
CA SER A 57 1.33 -7.87 -2.29
C SER A 57 2.66 -7.16 -2.52
N ASN A 58 2.64 -5.93 -3.01
CA ASN A 58 3.84 -5.09 -3.17
C ASN A 58 4.50 -4.78 -1.84
N HIS A 59 3.71 -4.44 -0.82
CA HIS A 59 4.23 -4.21 0.52
C HIS A 59 4.91 -5.47 1.08
N PHE A 60 4.29 -6.64 0.89
CA PHE A 60 4.89 -7.92 1.30
C PHE A 60 6.18 -8.24 0.52
N LEU A 61 6.16 -8.12 -0.81
CA LEU A 61 7.32 -8.39 -1.66
C LEU A 61 8.48 -7.42 -1.37
N GLY A 62 8.17 -6.15 -1.12
CA GLY A 62 9.17 -5.16 -0.75
C GLY A 62 9.87 -5.50 0.57
N HIS A 63 9.15 -6.08 1.54
CA HIS A 63 9.76 -6.62 2.75
C HIS A 63 10.58 -7.89 2.49
N GLU A 64 10.04 -8.86 1.73
CA GLU A 64 10.73 -10.12 1.43
C GLU A 64 12.03 -9.92 0.64
N LEU A 65 12.05 -8.94 -0.26
CA LEU A 65 13.21 -8.57 -1.08
C LEU A 65 14.15 -7.57 -0.36
N ASN A 66 13.91 -7.29 0.93
CA ASN A 66 14.64 -6.30 1.74
C ASN A 66 14.69 -4.89 1.12
N LEU A 67 13.76 -4.55 0.23
CA LEU A 67 13.62 -3.23 -0.37
C LEU A 67 12.99 -2.21 0.61
N LEU A 68 12.29 -2.71 1.63
CA LEU A 68 11.58 -1.93 2.63
C LEU A 68 12.13 -2.16 4.06
N GLU A 69 13.38 -2.59 4.20
CA GLU A 69 13.97 -2.89 5.51
C GLU A 69 13.89 -1.70 6.48
N GLU A 70 13.53 -2.01 7.72
CA GLU A 70 13.31 -1.07 8.81
C GLU A 70 14.50 -0.18 9.17
N ASN A 71 15.71 -0.61 8.81
CA ASN A 71 16.92 0.17 9.07
C ASN A 71 16.92 1.49 8.29
N ASP A 72 16.23 1.56 7.14
CA ASP A 72 16.02 2.81 6.42
C ASP A 72 14.86 3.64 7.01
N ARG A 73 13.92 3.05 7.78
CA ARG A 73 12.87 3.85 8.46
C ARG A 73 13.47 4.88 9.42
N ASN A 74 14.60 4.59 10.06
CA ASN A 74 15.29 5.56 10.91
C ASN A 74 15.89 6.71 10.08
N PHE A 75 16.46 6.40 8.91
CA PHE A 75 16.89 7.42 7.96
C PHE A 75 15.72 8.29 7.48
N TYR A 76 14.57 7.68 7.14
CA TYR A 76 13.37 8.42 6.74
C TYR A 76 12.77 9.26 7.88
N LYS A 77 12.80 8.79 9.12
CA LYS A 77 12.35 9.56 10.30
C LYS A 77 13.25 10.76 10.56
N ASP A 78 14.56 10.60 10.47
CA ASP A 78 15.52 11.69 10.64
C ASP A 78 15.35 12.74 9.54
N GLN A 79 15.13 12.31 8.30
CA GLN A 79 14.87 13.23 7.19
C GLN A 79 13.50 13.92 7.32
N GLN A 80 12.45 13.21 7.75
CA GLN A 80 11.16 13.84 8.06
C GLN A 80 11.27 14.85 9.21
N ALA A 81 12.04 14.56 10.25
CA ALA A 81 12.27 15.47 11.38
C ALA A 81 13.00 16.73 10.92
N LYS A 82 14.10 16.58 10.15
CA LYS A 82 14.82 17.72 9.54
C LYS A 82 13.93 18.54 8.62
N MET A 83 13.11 17.88 7.81
CA MET A 83 12.21 18.55 6.87
C MET A 83 11.08 19.30 7.60
N ARG A 84 10.56 18.77 8.72
CA ARG A 84 9.62 19.47 9.60
C ARG A 84 10.25 20.69 10.27
N GLU A 85 11.51 20.59 10.69
CA GLU A 85 12.27 21.70 11.26
C GLU A 85 12.46 22.83 10.22
N TYR A 86 12.91 22.51 9.01
CA TYR A 86 13.05 23.47 7.91
C TYR A 86 11.73 24.14 7.53
N LEU A 87 10.61 23.41 7.58
CA LEU A 87 9.28 23.95 7.27
C LEU A 87 8.63 24.64 8.48
N GLY A 88 9.28 24.68 9.64
CA GLY A 88 8.72 25.26 10.87
C GLY A 88 7.46 24.53 11.39
N VAL A 89 7.24 23.28 10.98
CA VAL A 89 6.07 22.48 11.38
C VAL A 89 6.36 21.84 12.73
N THR A 90 6.26 22.64 13.80
CA THR A 90 6.01 22.10 15.14
C THR A 90 4.55 21.65 15.17
N CYS A 91 4.33 20.34 15.36
CA CYS A 91 3.02 19.68 15.47
C CYS A 91 1.84 20.64 15.66
N LEU A 92 1.08 20.90 14.59
CA LEU A 92 -0.26 21.42 14.79
C LEU A 92 -1.10 20.29 15.39
N PRO A 93 -1.89 20.55 16.45
CA PRO A 93 -2.85 19.58 16.93
C PRO A 93 -3.72 19.16 15.75
N VAL A 94 -4.02 17.85 15.70
CA VAL A 94 -4.97 17.27 14.75
C VAL A 94 -6.22 18.13 14.79
N LYS A 95 -6.40 18.98 13.78
CA LYS A 95 -7.73 19.47 13.44
C LYS A 95 -8.39 18.28 12.79
N THR A 96 -9.21 17.58 13.57
CA THR A 96 -10.27 16.75 13.02
C THR A 96 -11.12 17.66 12.15
N GLU A 97 -10.87 17.63 10.84
CA GLU A 97 -11.88 18.10 9.90
C GLU A 97 -13.11 17.20 10.08
N PRO A 98 -14.31 17.77 10.21
CA PRO A 98 -15.51 16.98 10.36
C PRO A 98 -15.70 16.14 9.11
N ASN A 99 -15.76 14.82 9.30
CA ASN A 99 -16.31 13.91 8.31
C ASN A 99 -17.71 14.45 7.91
N PRO A 100 -18.03 14.60 6.61
CA PRO A 100 -19.31 15.16 6.17
C PRO A 100 -20.56 14.38 6.63
N CYS A 101 -20.37 13.20 7.24
CA CYS A 101 -21.44 12.24 7.48
C CYS A 101 -21.86 12.03 8.95
N THR A 102 -21.41 12.85 9.91
CA THR A 102 -21.92 12.72 11.30
C THR A 102 -22.37 14.06 11.86
N SER A 103 -23.68 14.31 11.77
CA SER A 103 -24.40 15.33 12.54
C SER A 103 -24.25 15.09 14.04
N ASN A 104 -23.72 16.11 14.74
CA ASN A 104 -23.89 16.49 16.16
C ASN A 104 -23.72 15.39 17.24
N VAL A 105 -23.06 15.60 18.38
CA VAL A 105 -23.44 16.48 19.52
C VAL A 105 -22.28 16.42 20.55
N HIS A 106 -21.89 17.59 21.11
CA HIS A 106 -21.44 17.91 22.51
C HIS A 106 -20.74 16.83 23.38
N GLU A 107 -19.61 17.01 24.09
CA GLU A 107 -19.19 18.03 25.08
C GLU A 107 -17.66 17.94 25.35
N PRO A 108 -17.01 18.92 26.03
CA PRO A 108 -15.58 18.88 26.34
C PRO A 108 -15.29 18.17 27.67
N ILE A 109 -14.18 17.42 27.74
CA ILE A 109 -13.53 17.06 29.01
C ILE A 109 -12.02 17.27 28.86
N CYS A 110 -11.44 17.96 29.84
CA CYS A 110 -10.04 18.36 29.96
C CYS A 110 -9.02 17.23 29.75
#